data_AF-A0A2I4D691-F1
#
_entry.id   AF-A0A2I4D691-F1
#
_cell.length_a   1.000
_cell.length_b   1.000
_cell.length_c   1.000
_cell.angle_alpha   90.00
_cell.angle_beta   90.00
_cell.angle_gamma   90.00
#
_symmetry.space_group_name_H-M   'P 1'
#
loop_
_entity.id
_entity.type
_entity.pdbx_description
1 polymer ?
#
loop_
_entity_poly.entity_id
_entity_poly.type
_entity_poly.pdbx_seq_one_letter_code
_entity_poly.pdbx_strand_id
1 'polypeptide(L)'
;MGTRLKVLNVFKKLHRTRMDVFKDDERALTAARLKINEEFKKNKNETSEENIQQMLKMGSDVETVLRKTVLQVEHVGENRLLLRPRESLLLENVPYCDEPRKKS
;
A
#
# COMPACT_ATOMS: atom_id res chain seq x y z
N MET A 1 17.72 18.93 9.52
CA MET A 1 18.27 17.54 9.57
C MET A 1 17.20 16.42 9.51
N GLY A 2 15.89 16.70 9.40
CA GLY A 2 14.84 15.64 9.48
C GLY A 2 14.30 15.10 8.14
N THR A 3 14.47 15.83 7.02
CA THR A 3 13.75 15.55 5.77
C THR A 3 14.20 14.26 5.10
N ARG A 4 15.52 14.02 5.03
CA ARG A 4 16.08 12.78 4.46
C ARG A 4 15.60 11.52 5.20
N LEU A 5 15.52 11.58 6.53
CA LEU A 5 15.02 10.46 7.34
C LEU A 5 13.55 10.18 7.04
N LYS A 6 12.72 11.24 6.92
CA LYS A 6 11.30 11.11 6.55
C LYS A 6 11.13 10.46 5.17
N VAL A 7 11.92 10.88 4.18
CA VAL A 7 11.90 10.31 2.82
C VAL A 7 12.23 8.81 2.84
N LEU A 8 13.31 8.43 3.52
CA LEU A 8 13.70 7.03 3.62
C LEU A 8 12.68 6.19 4.39
N ASN A 9 12.01 6.76 5.39
CA ASN A 9 10.95 6.07 6.11
C ASN A 9 9.74 5.79 5.22
N VAL A 10 9.28 6.76 4.42
CA VAL A 10 8.17 6.55 3.46
C VAL A 10 8.56 5.53 2.40
N PHE A 11 9.78 5.62 1.85
CA PHE A 11 10.31 4.65 0.90
C PHE A 11 10.31 3.21 1.46
N LYS A 12 10.80 3.02 2.69
CA LYS A 12 10.78 1.72 3.37
C LYS A 12 9.36 1.23 3.64
N LYS A 13 8.45 2.13 4.07
CA LYS A 13 7.05 1.78 4.31
C LYS A 13 6.38 1.27 3.03
N LEU A 14 6.49 1.99 1.92
CA LEU A 14 5.95 1.54 0.62
C LEU A 14 6.49 0.17 0.20
N HIS A 15 7.79 -0.08 0.40
CA HIS A 15 8.39 -1.38 0.09
C HIS A 15 7.93 -2.52 1.00
N ARG A 16 7.57 -2.24 2.26
CA ARG A 16 6.95 -3.22 3.16
C ARG A 16 5.50 -3.47 2.75
N THR A 17 4.73 -2.40 2.56
CA THR A 17 3.32 -2.49 2.17
C THR A 17 3.13 -3.26 0.87
N ARG A 18 3.98 -3.08 -0.15
CA ARG A 18 3.87 -3.90 -1.38
C ARG A 18 4.10 -5.40 -1.12
N MET A 19 4.98 -5.76 -0.18
CA MET A 19 5.28 -7.18 0.12
C MET A 19 4.09 -7.84 0.80
N ASP A 20 3.41 -7.08 1.66
CA ASP A 20 2.21 -7.55 2.35
C ASP A 20 0.98 -7.55 1.43
N VAL A 21 0.86 -6.55 0.54
CA VAL A 21 -0.30 -6.38 -0.35
C VAL A 21 -0.25 -7.30 -1.57
N PHE A 22 0.93 -7.58 -2.11
CA PHE A 22 1.12 -8.41 -3.30
C PHE A 22 1.82 -9.73 -2.97
N LYS A 23 1.52 -10.30 -1.80
CA LYS A 23 2.17 -11.53 -1.34
C LYS A 23 2.01 -12.66 -2.36
N ASP A 24 3.11 -13.35 -2.64
CA ASP A 24 3.22 -14.46 -3.60
C ASP A 24 2.90 -14.10 -5.07
N ASP A 25 2.71 -12.81 -5.40
CA ASP A 25 2.55 -12.32 -6.78
C ASP A 25 3.85 -11.66 -7.25
N GLU A 26 4.78 -12.47 -7.75
CA GLU A 26 6.11 -12.01 -8.21
C GLU A 26 6.02 -10.93 -9.31
N ARG A 27 4.98 -10.98 -10.16
CA ARG A 27 4.79 -10.00 -11.23
C ARG A 27 4.41 -8.65 -10.64
N ALA A 28 3.41 -8.61 -9.76
CA ALA A 28 2.99 -7.39 -9.08
C ALA A 28 4.08 -6.85 -8.15
N LEU A 29 4.78 -7.73 -7.41
CA LEU A 29 5.91 -7.36 -6.56
C LEU A 29 7.01 -6.67 -7.38
N THR A 30 7.39 -7.24 -8.52
CA THR A 30 8.44 -6.69 -9.38
C THR A 30 8.01 -5.36 -9.99
N ALA A 31 6.80 -5.29 -10.55
CA ALA A 31 6.27 -4.05 -11.13
C ALA A 31 6.19 -2.92 -10.09
N ALA A 32 5.67 -3.20 -8.90
CA ALA A 32 5.62 -2.25 -7.80
C ALA A 32 7.03 -1.82 -7.35
N ARG A 33 8.01 -2.74 -7.34
CA ARG A 33 9.41 -2.42 -7.04
C ARG A 33 9.96 -1.37 -7.98
N LEU A 34 9.77 -1.61 -9.27
CA LEU A 34 10.32 -0.79 -10.34
C LEU A 34 9.69 0.60 -10.27
N LYS A 35 8.37 0.67 -10.14
CA LYS A 35 7.64 1.93 -10.08
C LYS A 35 8.03 2.79 -8.87
N ILE A 36 8.12 2.20 -7.69
CA ILE A 36 8.59 2.92 -6.48
C ILE A 36 10.01 3.46 -6.70
N ASN A 37 10.93 2.63 -7.21
CA ASN A 37 12.31 3.07 -7.42
C ASN A 37 12.43 4.15 -8.51
N GLU A 38 11.64 4.06 -9.57
CA GLU A 38 11.60 5.04 -10.65
C GLU A 38 11.17 6.43 -10.14
N GLU A 39 10.04 6.50 -9.43
CA GLU A 39 9.52 7.78 -8.90
C GLU A 39 10.48 8.42 -7.89
N PHE A 40 11.10 7.65 -7.01
CA PHE A 40 12.09 8.17 -6.07
C PHE A 40 13.40 8.60 -6.74
N LYS A 41 13.82 7.90 -7.82
CA LYS A 41 14.99 8.31 -8.60
C LYS A 41 14.72 9.58 -9.40
N LYS A 42 13.54 9.70 -10.01
CA LYS A 42 13.12 10.88 -10.79
C LYS A 42 13.18 12.15 -9.93
N ASN A 43 12.73 12.07 -8.68
CA ASN A 43 12.66 13.21 -7.76
C ASN A 43 13.89 13.34 -6.85
N LYS A 44 14.99 12.62 -7.12
CA LYS A 44 16.18 12.58 -6.25
C LYS A 44 16.86 13.96 -6.08
N ASN A 45 16.82 14.78 -7.13
CA ASN A 45 17.50 16.07 -7.18
C ASN A 45 16.55 17.26 -6.92
N GLU A 46 15.33 16.99 -6.45
CA GLU A 46 14.40 18.06 -6.06
C GLU A 46 14.96 18.83 -4.86
N THR A 47 14.97 20.16 -4.97
CA THR A 47 15.52 21.07 -3.96
C THR A 47 14.44 21.91 -3.27
N SER A 48 13.23 21.96 -3.83
CA SER A 48 12.10 22.66 -3.20
C SER A 48 11.58 21.89 -2.00
N GLU A 49 11.63 22.50 -0.81
CA GLU A 49 11.13 21.90 0.43
C GLU A 49 9.62 21.62 0.37
N GLU A 50 8.86 22.51 -0.27
CA GLU A 50 7.40 22.37 -0.44
C GLU A 50 7.07 21.16 -1.31
N ASN A 51 7.75 20.99 -2.43
CA ASN A 51 7.57 19.84 -3.32
C ASN A 51 7.92 18.53 -2.60
N ILE A 52 9.02 18.51 -1.84
CA ILE A 52 9.42 17.33 -1.07
C ILE A 52 8.34 16.96 -0.05
N GLN A 53 7.76 17.94 0.65
CA GLN A 53 6.68 17.68 1.61
C GLN A 53 5.43 17.14 0.92
N GLN A 54 5.05 17.69 -0.24
CA GLN A 54 3.91 17.22 -1.01
C GLN A 54 4.12 15.78 -1.50
N MET A 55 5.31 15.45 -2.01
CA MET A 55 5.66 14.09 -2.45
C MET A 55 5.66 13.10 -1.27
N LEU A 56 6.14 13.52 -0.09
CA LEU A 56 6.10 12.69 1.12
C LEU A 56 4.68 12.38 1.57
N LYS A 57 3.79 13.39 1.51
CA LYS A 57 2.37 13.23 1.82
C LYS A 57 1.73 12.25 0.82
N MET A 58 1.94 12.49 -0.47
CA MET A 58 1.46 11.60 -1.53
C MET A 58 1.92 10.15 -1.33
N GLY A 59 3.21 9.91 -1.03
CA GLY A 59 3.71 8.57 -0.78
C GLY A 59 3.08 7.88 0.44
N SER A 60 2.77 8.67 1.48
CA SER A 60 2.09 8.16 2.68
C SER A 60 0.60 7.85 2.43
N ASP A 61 -0.06 8.65 1.59
CA ASP A 61 -1.45 8.43 1.18
C ASP A 61 -1.54 7.17 0.30
N VAL A 62 -0.62 7.00 -0.65
CA VAL A 62 -0.53 5.79 -1.49
C VAL A 62 -0.31 4.54 -0.62
N GLU A 63 0.58 4.62 0.37
CA GLU A 63 0.79 3.53 1.34
C GLU A 63 -0.53 3.15 2.04
N THR A 64 -1.29 4.15 2.49
CA THR A 64 -2.56 3.94 3.19
C THR A 64 -3.61 3.30 2.28
N VAL A 65 -3.71 3.75 1.03
CA VAL A 65 -4.64 3.20 0.04
C VAL A 65 -4.31 1.74 -0.28
N LEU A 66 -3.04 1.43 -0.55
CA LEU A 66 -2.60 0.06 -0.81
C LEU A 66 -2.94 -0.85 0.38
N ARG A 67 -2.66 -0.40 1.61
CA ARG A 67 -2.89 -1.19 2.82
C ARG A 67 -4.37 -1.39 3.17
N LYS A 68 -5.23 -0.41 2.92
CA LYS A 68 -6.65 -0.47 3.34
C LYS A 68 -7.61 -0.93 2.27
N THR A 69 -7.33 -0.64 1.01
CA THR A 69 -8.32 -0.77 -0.07
C THR A 69 -8.01 -1.91 -1.03
N VAL A 70 -6.75 -2.32 -1.17
CA VAL A 70 -6.36 -3.34 -2.16
C VAL A 70 -6.46 -4.75 -1.56
N LEU A 71 -7.22 -5.63 -2.21
CA LEU A 71 -7.35 -7.05 -1.90
C LEU A 71 -6.81 -7.89 -3.07
N GLN A 72 -6.12 -8.99 -2.77
CA GLN A 72 -5.64 -9.92 -3.79
C GLN A 72 -6.71 -10.95 -4.12
N VAL A 73 -6.82 -11.24 -5.41
CA VAL A 73 -7.72 -12.26 -5.95
C VAL A 73 -6.90 -13.15 -6.90
N GLU A 74 -6.98 -14.45 -6.70
CA GLU A 74 -6.37 -15.45 -7.57
C GLU A 74 -7.45 -16.25 -8.30
N HIS A 75 -7.29 -16.46 -9.60
CA HIS A 75 -8.19 -17.29 -10.39
C HIS A 75 -7.73 -18.75 -10.34
N VAL A 76 -8.51 -19.62 -9.70
CA VAL A 76 -8.08 -21.00 -9.35
C VAL A 76 -8.76 -22.07 -10.22
N GLY A 77 -9.68 -21.69 -11.12
CA GLY A 77 -10.34 -22.62 -12.04
C GLY A 77 -11.61 -22.05 -12.66
N GLU A 78 -12.42 -22.88 -13.33
CA GLU A 78 -13.66 -22.46 -13.98
C GLU A 78 -14.59 -21.73 -13.00
N ASN A 79 -14.72 -20.41 -13.19
CA ASN A 79 -15.53 -19.50 -12.39
C ASN A 79 -15.21 -19.51 -10.88
N ARG A 80 -13.98 -19.83 -10.48
CA ARG A 80 -13.56 -19.81 -9.07
C ARG A 80 -12.47 -18.77 -8.81
N LEU A 81 -12.75 -17.89 -7.85
CA LEU A 81 -11.84 -16.86 -7.37
C LEU A 81 -11.50 -17.13 -5.90
N LEU A 82 -10.21 -17.14 -5.58
CA LEU A 82 -9.69 -17.20 -4.22
C LEU A 82 -9.31 -15.79 -3.78
N LEU A 83 -10.04 -15.26 -2.79
CA LEU A 83 -9.69 -14.01 -2.14
C LEU A 83 -8.62 -14.27 -1.08
N ARG A 84 -7.57 -13.45 -1.06
CA ARG A 84 -6.52 -13.47 -0.04
C ARG A 84 -6.57 -12.18 0.79
N PRO A 85 -7.55 -12.02 1.70
CA PRO A 85 -7.62 -10.85 2.56
C PRO A 85 -6.50 -10.87 3.61
N ARG A 86 -6.01 -9.68 3.97
CA ARG A 86 -5.05 -9.52 5.07
C ARG A 86 -5.79 -9.48 6.40
N GLU A 87 -5.19 -10.03 7.45
CA GLU A 87 -5.78 -10.07 8.80
C GLU A 87 -6.22 -8.69 9.29
N SER A 88 -5.46 -7.64 8.97
CA SER A 88 -5.81 -6.25 9.34
C SER A 88 -7.11 -5.73 8.72
N LEU A 89 -7.65 -6.40 7.71
CA LEU A 89 -8.93 -6.07 7.06
C LEU A 89 -10.09 -6.93 7.59
N LEU A 90 -9.78 -8.02 8.29
CA LEU A 90 -10.79 -8.91 8.85
C LEU A 90 -11.38 -8.29 10.11
N LEU A 91 -12.69 -8.49 10.29
CA LEU A 91 -13.40 -8.09 11.50
C LEU A 91 -13.54 -9.31 12.41
N GLU A 92 -13.64 -9.08 13.72
CA GLU A 92 -14.04 -10.13 14.64
C GLU A 92 -15.41 -10.69 14.25
N ASN A 93 -15.57 -12.00 14.43
CA ASN A 93 -16.86 -12.65 14.16
C ASN A 93 -17.94 -12.01 15.04
N VAL A 94 -18.83 -11.29 14.38
CA VAL A 94 -20.01 -10.70 14.99
C VAL A 94 -21.23 -11.16 14.20
N PRO A 95 -22.40 -11.33 14.84
CA PRO A 95 -23.63 -11.61 14.13
C PRO A 95 -23.82 -10.59 13.03
N TYR A 96 -24.20 -11.07 11.84
CA TYR A 96 -24.56 -10.20 10.74
C TYR A 96 -25.71 -9.27 11.20
N CYS A 97 -25.58 -7.98 10.90
CA CYS A 97 -26.57 -6.96 11.22
C CYS A 97 -26.80 -6.11 9.99
N ASP A 98 -28.05 -5.97 9.57
CA ASP A 98 -28.43 -5.14 8.42
C ASP A 98 -28.20 -3.64 8.67
N GLU A 99 -28.15 -3.22 9.93
CA GLU A 99 -27.88 -1.84 10.28
C GLU A 99 -26.37 -1.55 10.30
N PRO A 100 -25.89 -0.52 9.57
CA PRO A 100 -24.49 -0.15 9.58
C PRO A 100 -24.07 0.28 11.00
N ARG A 101 -23.10 -0.43 11.58
CA ARG A 101 -22.52 -0.05 12.88
C ARG A 101 -21.92 1.35 12.80
N LYS A 102 -22.35 2.24 13.71
CA LYS A 102 -21.67 3.51 13.94
C LYS A 102 -20.26 3.20 14.46
N LYS A 103 -19.22 3.67 13.77
CA LYS A 103 -17.85 3.57 14.27
C LYS A 103 -17.75 4.42 15.53
N SER A 104 -17.48 3.77 16.67
CA SER A 104 -17.15 4.43 17.94
C SER A 104 -15.76 5.05 17.89
#